data_AF-A0A975GGV0-F1
#
_entry.id   AF-A0A975GGV0-F1
#
_cell.length_a   1.000
_cell.length_b   1.000
_cell.length_c   1.000
_cell.angle_alpha   90.00
_cell.angle_beta   90.00
_cell.angle_gamma   90.00
#
_symmetry.space_group_name_H-M   'P 1'
#
loop_
_entity.id
_entity.type
_entity.pdbx_description
1 polymer ?
#
loop_
_entity_poly.entity_id
_entity_poly.type
_entity_poly.pdbx_seq_one_letter_code
_entity_poly.pdbx_strand_id
1 'polypeptide(L)'
;MELILEKYHDGHNQSGSPGKVIYMDNPDLFIDIFYEKNMTKNPKKAAKKSNISRFKIIIFKTVTVVVCILLIVFFIWSKIKSSPEFQLKKMLSQGQYSNCIKNAQLILEKDTGNEKIKKTAEQAFIGMILKKGWSEKLEKGFFEEAKNILTQDTEYIKNNNEIQSIIKLLTWITDIEEYFSSKKSDTQLVIFKDEVLMAHLIDRWENEKTNIYNLFKRFFTQNNLENIRYRVYQHLDMLQTQYFLYYKDILALKNTIKEKLDADQPAILVSVIDEFHKKHPGIGGTQEIYEDISNYIKIMQALQSGMLSEYSDLIKESDFKTEPFADKIKSIMAVISPDKESSSPDKPLSIPDTNDYDIVKISELKIMPDSFKKSNMQQKQLALKVLTDNQ
;
A
#
# COMPACT_ATOMS: atom_id res chain seq x y z
N MET A 1 27.84 20.72 11.77
CA MET A 1 28.07 20.78 10.30
C MET A 1 29.51 20.35 10.06
N GLU A 2 29.73 19.17 9.48
CA GLU A 2 31.05 18.81 8.95
C GLU A 2 31.31 19.60 7.67
N LEU A 3 32.35 20.43 7.68
CA LEU A 3 32.90 21.04 6.48
C LEU A 3 34.23 20.35 6.18
N ILE A 4 34.19 19.42 5.23
CA ILE A 4 35.38 18.83 4.61
C ILE A 4 35.99 19.92 3.72
N LEU A 5 37.18 20.42 4.11
CA LEU A 5 37.98 21.29 3.27
C LEU A 5 38.93 20.44 2.42
N GLU A 6 38.56 20.29 1.15
CA GLU A 6 39.39 19.73 0.10
C GLU A 6 40.58 20.67 -0.16
N LYS A 7 41.79 20.17 0.04
CA LYS A 7 43.03 20.96 -0.01
C LYS A 7 43.72 20.76 -1.36
N TYR A 8 43.79 21.85 -2.12
CA TYR A 8 44.61 21.98 -3.33
C TYR A 8 46.02 22.42 -2.91
N HIS A 9 47.05 21.59 -3.09
CA HIS A 9 48.42 22.06 -3.39
C HIS A 9 49.40 20.96 -3.84
N ASP A 10 50.13 21.29 -4.91
CA ASP A 10 51.31 20.63 -5.47
C ASP A 10 52.46 20.37 -4.48
N GLY A 11 53.15 19.26 -4.76
CA GLY A 11 54.57 18.94 -4.55
C GLY A 11 55.42 19.69 -3.51
N HIS A 12 55.70 19.03 -2.39
CA HIS A 12 57.04 18.53 -1.99
C HIS A 12 57.01 17.95 -0.56
N ASN A 13 57.72 16.83 -0.40
CA ASN A 13 58.05 16.04 0.80
C ASN A 13 57.90 16.72 2.18
N GLN A 14 57.16 16.09 3.11
CA GLN A 14 57.67 15.33 4.28
C GLN A 14 56.54 15.03 5.30
N SER A 15 56.41 13.74 5.66
CA SER A 15 55.91 13.16 6.92
C SER A 15 54.77 13.88 7.69
N GLY A 16 53.53 13.46 7.45
CA GLY A 16 52.35 13.88 8.22
C GLY A 16 52.09 13.04 9.48
N SER A 17 52.07 13.73 10.63
CA SER A 17 51.41 13.28 11.87
C SER A 17 49.88 13.48 11.74
N PRO A 18 49.02 12.60 12.29
CA PRO A 18 47.57 12.75 12.16
C PRO A 18 47.08 14.03 12.83
N GLY A 19 46.37 14.85 12.05
CA GLY A 19 45.82 16.13 12.50
C GLY A 19 44.81 15.96 13.63
N LYS A 20 45.06 16.65 14.75
CA LYS A 20 44.15 16.76 15.89
C LYS A 20 42.88 17.50 15.47
N VAL A 21 41.76 16.78 15.41
CA VAL A 21 40.42 17.37 15.22
C VAL A 21 40.01 18.02 16.54
N ILE A 22 39.83 19.33 16.54
CA ILE A 22 39.32 20.09 17.69
C ILE A 22 37.85 20.37 17.41
N TYR A 23 36.96 19.77 18.20
CA TYR A 23 35.55 20.10 18.21
C TYR A 23 35.36 21.40 19.02
N MET A 24 34.67 22.37 18.45
CA MET A 24 34.30 23.62 19.11
C MET A 24 32.79 23.69 19.26
N ASP A 25 32.31 23.63 20.50
CA ASP A 25 30.89 23.55 20.85
C ASP A 25 30.16 24.90 20.86
N ASN A 26 30.82 25.99 20.48
CA ASN A 26 30.21 27.32 20.50
C ASN A 26 30.56 28.16 19.25
N PRO A 27 29.62 28.38 18.32
CA PRO A 27 29.88 29.14 17.08
C PRO A 27 30.17 30.62 17.31
N ASP A 28 29.84 31.18 18.48
CA ASP A 28 30.02 32.61 18.77
C ASP A 28 31.50 32.98 18.99
N LEU A 29 32.35 32.02 19.37
CA LEU A 29 33.80 32.22 19.56
C LEU A 29 34.58 32.40 18.25
N PHE A 30 33.98 32.03 17.11
CA PHE A 30 34.62 32.20 15.81
C PHE A 30 34.66 33.67 15.38
N ILE A 31 33.66 34.47 15.77
CA ILE A 31 33.59 35.89 15.42
C ILE A 31 34.64 36.69 16.20
N ASP A 32 34.84 36.40 17.48
CA ASP A 32 35.80 37.14 18.31
C ASP A 32 37.26 36.89 17.89
N ILE A 33 37.63 35.64 17.58
CA ILE A 33 38.99 35.32 17.14
C ILE A 33 39.28 35.89 15.74
N PHE A 34 38.28 35.96 14.86
CA PHE A 34 38.46 36.46 13.50
C PHE A 34 38.51 38.00 13.43
N TYR A 35 37.87 38.70 14.38
CA TYR A 35 37.84 40.16 14.41
C TYR A 35 38.91 40.80 15.31
N GLU A 36 39.49 40.09 16.27
CA GLU A 36 40.50 40.67 17.17
C GLU A 36 41.89 40.86 16.52
N LYS A 37 42.18 40.19 15.39
CA LYS A 37 43.52 40.19 14.77
C LYS A 37 43.83 41.38 13.84
N ASN A 38 42.89 42.29 13.60
CA ASN A 38 43.08 43.40 12.65
C ASN A 38 43.20 44.80 13.27
N MET A 39 43.31 44.93 14.60
CA MET A 39 43.33 46.25 15.27
C MET A 39 44.60 46.51 16.11
N THR A 40 45.80 46.32 15.58
CA THR A 40 47.01 46.96 16.16
C THR A 40 48.05 47.36 15.11
N LYS A 41 47.85 48.49 14.43
CA LYS A 41 48.98 49.28 13.90
C LYS A 41 48.77 50.75 14.16
N ASN A 42 49.60 51.25 15.07
CA ASN A 42 49.75 52.64 15.48
C ASN A 42 50.48 53.43 14.38
N PRO A 43 49.90 54.46 13.74
CA PRO A 43 50.66 55.33 12.87
C PRO A 43 51.13 56.58 13.61
N LYS A 44 52.44 56.80 13.55
CA LYS A 44 53.13 58.01 14.02
C LYS A 44 52.51 59.27 13.39
N LYS A 45 52.37 60.30 14.22
CA LYS A 45 52.00 61.67 13.86
C LYS A 45 52.94 62.21 12.78
N ALA A 46 52.41 62.51 11.60
CA ALA A 46 53.02 63.42 10.64
C ALA A 46 51.91 64.32 10.09
N ALA A 47 52.06 65.62 10.34
CA ALA A 47 51.16 66.66 9.86
C ALA A 47 51.05 66.58 8.34
N LYS A 48 49.85 66.32 7.82
CA LYS A 48 49.57 66.34 6.38
C LYS A 48 48.32 67.15 6.12
N LYS A 49 48.54 68.28 5.44
CA LYS A 49 47.54 69.23 4.93
C LYS A 49 46.36 68.51 4.27
N SER A 50 45.20 69.09 4.52
CA SER A 50 43.88 68.77 4.01
C SER A 50 43.85 68.32 2.54
N ASN A 51 43.40 67.09 2.31
CA ASN A 51 42.95 66.61 1.00
C ASN A 51 41.62 65.86 1.18
N ILE A 52 40.63 66.61 1.68
CA ILE A 52 39.26 66.18 2.01
C ILE A 52 38.48 65.71 0.76
N SER A 53 38.95 66.02 -0.46
CA SER A 53 38.27 65.62 -1.70
C SER A 53 38.47 64.15 -2.09
N ARG A 54 39.60 63.52 -1.75
CA ARG A 54 39.87 62.11 -2.16
C ARG A 54 39.24 61.08 -1.23
N PHE A 55 39.01 61.40 0.04
CA PHE A 55 38.35 60.51 1.00
C PHE A 55 36.84 60.38 0.71
N LYS A 56 36.20 61.46 0.24
CA LYS A 56 34.79 61.43 -0.21
C LYS A 56 34.59 60.47 -1.40
N ILE A 57 35.56 60.38 -2.32
CA ILE A 57 35.48 59.51 -3.50
C ILE A 57 35.59 58.02 -3.10
N ILE A 58 36.42 57.68 -2.11
CA ILE A 58 36.57 56.29 -1.64
C ILE A 58 35.30 55.82 -0.90
N ILE A 59 34.73 56.68 -0.05
CA ILE A 59 33.47 56.37 0.66
C ILE A 59 32.30 56.24 -0.33
N PHE A 60 32.23 57.08 -1.37
CA PHE A 60 31.18 56.97 -2.38
C PHE A 60 31.24 55.64 -3.15
N LYS A 61 32.45 55.16 -3.47
CA LYS A 61 32.63 53.87 -4.16
C LYS A 61 32.23 52.67 -3.30
N THR A 62 32.56 52.67 -2.01
CA THR A 62 32.17 51.56 -1.11
C THR A 62 30.66 51.54 -0.86
N VAL A 63 30.03 52.70 -0.67
CA VAL A 63 28.57 52.80 -0.53
C VAL A 63 27.87 52.31 -1.80
N THR A 64 28.38 52.66 -2.98
CA THR A 64 27.80 52.21 -4.26
C THR A 64 27.86 50.69 -4.41
N VAL A 65 28.99 50.07 -4.06
CA VAL A 65 29.13 48.60 -4.13
C VAL A 65 28.18 47.90 -3.15
N VAL A 66 28.05 48.40 -1.92
CA VAL A 66 27.12 47.83 -0.93
C VAL A 66 25.66 47.95 -1.40
N VAL A 67 25.27 49.10 -1.97
CA VAL A 67 23.92 49.29 -2.54
C VAL A 67 23.68 48.34 -3.71
N CYS A 68 24.66 48.14 -4.60
CA CYS A 68 24.53 47.17 -5.69
C CYS A 68 24.38 45.73 -5.17
N ILE A 69 25.13 45.34 -4.14
CA ILE A 69 25.00 44.02 -3.51
C ILE A 69 23.61 43.86 -2.89
N LEU A 70 23.11 44.87 -2.17
CA LEU A 70 21.77 44.84 -1.58
C LEU A 70 20.67 44.73 -2.65
N LEU A 71 20.82 45.42 -3.79
CA LEU A 71 19.87 45.32 -4.90
C LEU A 71 19.90 43.94 -5.56
N ILE A 72 21.07 43.33 -5.72
CA ILE A 72 21.22 41.96 -6.25
C ILE A 72 20.56 40.95 -5.29
N VAL A 73 20.85 41.07 -3.98
CA VAL A 73 20.22 40.22 -2.94
C VAL A 73 18.70 40.40 -2.94
N PHE A 74 18.21 41.64 -3.02
CA PHE A 74 16.77 41.92 -3.09
C PHE A 74 16.13 41.34 -4.35
N PHE A 75 16.79 41.44 -5.50
CA PHE A 75 16.28 40.91 -6.77
C PHE A 75 16.24 39.37 -6.77
N ILE A 76 17.28 38.73 -6.25
CA ILE A 76 17.32 37.27 -6.05
C ILE A 76 16.21 36.84 -5.08
N TRP A 77 16.05 37.54 -3.96
CA TRP A 77 15.02 37.23 -2.96
C TRP A 77 13.60 37.43 -3.49
N SER A 78 13.39 38.47 -4.31
CA SER A 78 12.12 38.71 -5.01
C SER A 78 11.79 37.59 -6.00
N LYS A 79 12.77 37.16 -6.81
CA LYS A 79 12.60 36.03 -7.75
C LYS A 79 12.31 34.71 -7.03
N ILE A 80 12.95 34.46 -5.89
CA ILE A 80 12.72 33.25 -5.07
C ILE A 80 11.30 33.26 -4.49
N LYS A 81 10.81 34.40 -3.99
CA LYS A 81 9.44 34.54 -3.45
C LYS A 81 8.34 34.33 -4.49
N SER A 82 8.63 34.61 -5.76
CA SER A 82 7.68 34.41 -6.87
C SER A 82 7.76 33.01 -7.49
N SER A 83 8.66 32.13 -7.03
CA SER A 83 8.71 30.77 -7.55
C SER A 83 7.43 30.01 -7.23
N PRO A 84 6.84 29.26 -8.19
CA PRO A 84 5.71 28.37 -7.94
C PRO A 84 5.98 27.40 -6.77
N GLU A 85 7.21 26.91 -6.63
CA GLU A 85 7.62 26.04 -5.53
C GLU A 85 7.43 26.72 -4.16
N PHE A 86 7.79 28.00 -4.04
CA PHE A 86 7.66 28.75 -2.79
C PHE A 86 6.19 28.96 -2.43
N GLN A 87 5.34 29.25 -3.43
CA GLN A 87 3.90 29.43 -3.21
C GLN A 87 3.24 28.13 -2.75
N LEU A 88 3.57 26.98 -3.37
CA LEU A 88 3.07 25.68 -2.95
C LEU A 88 3.53 25.32 -1.53
N LYS A 89 4.81 25.54 -1.22
CA LYS A 89 5.34 25.31 0.14
C LYS A 89 4.66 26.21 1.17
N LYS A 90 4.36 27.46 0.82
CA LYS A 90 3.60 28.38 1.66
C LYS A 90 2.18 27.86 1.89
N MET A 91 1.46 27.46 0.85
CA MET A 91 0.12 26.88 0.96
C MET A 91 0.11 25.62 1.83
N LEU A 92 1.11 24.75 1.67
CA LEU A 92 1.31 23.56 2.50
C LEU A 92 1.48 23.93 3.98
N SER A 93 2.36 24.89 4.28
CA SER A 93 2.58 25.36 5.66
C SER A 93 1.36 26.04 6.29
N GLN A 94 0.48 26.61 5.46
CA GLN A 94 -0.77 27.24 5.88
C GLN A 94 -1.93 26.25 6.01
N GLY A 95 -1.70 24.95 5.76
CA GLY A 95 -2.73 23.92 5.79
C GLY A 95 -3.77 24.04 4.66
N GLN A 96 -3.45 24.79 3.60
CA GLN A 96 -4.30 24.96 2.42
C GLN A 96 -4.10 23.81 1.42
N TYR A 97 -4.33 22.59 1.88
CA TYR A 97 -3.97 21.39 1.13
C TYR A 97 -4.69 21.24 -0.21
N SER A 98 -6.01 21.46 -0.25
CA SER A 98 -6.80 21.37 -1.50
C SER A 98 -6.30 22.38 -2.54
N ASN A 99 -6.07 23.63 -2.13
CA ASN A 99 -5.53 24.66 -3.01
C ASN A 99 -4.11 24.34 -3.48
N CYS A 100 -3.27 23.78 -2.59
CA CYS A 100 -1.92 23.36 -2.94
C CYS A 100 -1.93 22.28 -4.03
N ILE A 101 -2.78 21.26 -3.89
CA ILE A 101 -2.91 20.17 -4.89
C ILE A 101 -3.39 20.72 -6.23
N LYS A 102 -4.44 21.57 -6.23
CA LYS A 102 -4.97 22.19 -7.46
C LYS A 102 -3.91 23.03 -8.18
N ASN A 103 -3.15 23.85 -7.45
CA ASN A 103 -2.09 24.67 -8.05
C ASN A 103 -0.91 23.81 -8.52
N ALA A 104 -0.52 22.78 -7.76
CA ALA A 104 0.53 21.87 -8.17
C ALA A 104 0.16 21.15 -9.47
N GLN A 105 -1.09 20.71 -9.61
CA GLN A 105 -1.60 20.07 -10.82
C GLN A 105 -1.54 20.99 -12.04
N LEU A 106 -1.98 22.25 -11.91
CA LEU A 106 -1.88 23.25 -12.99
C LEU A 106 -0.44 23.51 -13.44
N ILE A 107 0.53 23.33 -12.54
CA ILE A 107 1.95 23.48 -12.89
C ILE A 107 2.47 22.19 -13.53
N LEU A 108 2.08 21.01 -13.02
CA LEU A 108 2.46 19.71 -13.58
C LEU A 108 1.88 19.47 -14.98
N GLU A 109 0.75 20.08 -15.33
CA GLU A 109 0.21 20.08 -16.70
C GLU A 109 1.16 20.75 -17.71
N LYS A 110 1.97 21.72 -17.24
CA LYS A 110 2.94 22.44 -18.06
C LYS A 110 4.35 21.85 -17.97
N ASP A 111 4.68 21.24 -16.83
CA ASP A 111 5.98 20.65 -16.54
C ASP A 111 5.80 19.32 -15.78
N THR A 112 5.56 18.25 -16.53
CA THR A 112 5.29 16.91 -15.99
C THR A 112 6.50 16.26 -15.30
N GLY A 113 7.71 16.77 -15.57
CA GLY A 113 8.97 16.26 -15.03
C GLY A 113 9.38 16.86 -13.68
N ASN A 114 8.60 17.79 -13.13
CA ASN A 114 8.99 18.50 -11.91
C ASN A 114 8.78 17.68 -10.62
N GLU A 115 9.77 16.88 -10.29
CA GLU A 115 9.78 16.00 -9.10
C GLU A 115 9.53 16.73 -7.77
N LYS A 116 9.94 18.00 -7.63
CA LYS A 116 9.69 18.76 -6.40
C LYS A 116 8.22 19.13 -6.23
N ILE A 117 7.57 19.50 -7.34
CA ILE A 117 6.15 19.86 -7.34
C ILE A 117 5.32 18.60 -7.09
N LYS A 118 5.66 17.45 -7.70
CA LYS A 118 5.05 16.16 -7.39
C LYS A 118 5.12 15.82 -5.91
N LYS A 119 6.32 15.89 -5.30
CA LYS A 119 6.51 15.65 -3.86
C LYS A 119 5.70 16.61 -2.99
N THR A 120 5.58 17.88 -3.39
CA THR A 120 4.79 18.87 -2.66
C THR A 120 3.29 18.57 -2.76
N ALA A 121 2.83 18.14 -3.94
CA ALA A 121 1.45 17.68 -4.16
C ALA A 121 1.13 16.43 -3.33
N GLU A 122 2.04 15.45 -3.28
CA GLU A 122 1.92 14.27 -2.42
C GLU A 122 1.78 14.65 -0.94
N GLN A 123 2.66 15.50 -0.43
CA GLN A 123 2.61 15.97 0.96
C GLN A 123 1.32 16.72 1.26
N ALA A 124 0.85 17.55 0.33
CA ALA A 124 -0.41 18.23 0.46
C ALA A 124 -1.59 17.25 0.49
N PHE A 125 -1.57 16.24 -0.37
CA PHE A 125 -2.60 15.20 -0.42
C PHE A 125 -2.67 14.38 0.86
N ILE A 126 -1.52 13.92 1.38
CA ILE A 126 -1.45 13.21 2.65
C ILE A 126 -1.99 14.10 3.78
N GLY A 127 -1.53 15.36 3.86
CA GLY A 127 -2.01 16.31 4.86
C GLY A 127 -3.52 16.55 4.79
N MET A 128 -4.08 16.59 3.58
CA MET A 128 -5.53 16.70 3.36
C MET A 128 -6.28 15.49 3.93
N ILE A 129 -5.86 14.27 3.59
CA ILE A 129 -6.52 13.03 4.02
C ILE A 129 -6.48 12.90 5.55
N LEU A 130 -5.32 13.14 6.14
CA LEU A 130 -5.16 13.07 7.60
C LEU A 130 -6.02 14.12 8.29
N LYS A 131 -6.08 15.35 7.77
CA LYS A 131 -6.95 16.40 8.31
C LYS A 131 -8.44 16.09 8.16
N LYS A 132 -8.85 15.39 7.10
CA LYS A 132 -10.22 14.90 6.91
C LYS A 132 -10.59 13.77 7.89
N GLY A 133 -9.62 13.25 8.66
CA GLY A 133 -9.86 12.27 9.71
C GLY A 133 -9.80 10.82 9.26
N TRP A 134 -9.13 10.49 8.15
CA TRP A 134 -9.02 9.10 7.68
C TRP A 134 -8.50 8.14 8.76
N SER A 135 -7.45 8.51 9.49
CA SER A 135 -6.89 7.69 10.56
C SER A 135 -7.87 7.49 11.72
N GLU A 136 -8.63 8.53 12.07
CA GLU A 136 -9.65 8.46 13.12
C GLU A 136 -10.82 7.56 12.71
N LYS A 137 -11.25 7.62 11.44
CA LYS A 137 -12.28 6.74 10.89
C LYS A 137 -11.83 5.29 10.90
N LEU A 138 -10.57 5.03 10.54
CA LEU A 138 -9.97 3.70 10.60
C LEU A 138 -9.95 3.14 12.02
N GLU A 139 -9.54 3.95 13.01
CA GLU A 139 -9.52 3.53 14.42
C GLU A 139 -10.92 3.27 15.00
N LYS A 140 -11.93 3.98 14.52
CA LYS A 140 -13.34 3.80 14.95
C LYS A 140 -14.07 2.67 14.23
N GLY A 141 -13.42 2.00 13.25
CA GLY A 141 -14.06 0.98 12.42
C GLY A 141 -15.03 1.52 11.38
N PHE A 142 -14.97 2.82 11.05
CA PHE A 142 -15.79 3.45 10.02
C PHE A 142 -15.11 3.34 8.65
N PHE A 143 -14.95 2.10 8.16
CA PHE A 143 -14.16 1.78 6.96
C PHE A 143 -14.74 2.41 5.68
N GLU A 144 -16.07 2.39 5.52
CA GLU A 144 -16.72 3.00 4.35
C GLU A 144 -16.53 4.53 4.33
N GLU A 145 -16.58 5.19 5.48
CA GLU A 145 -16.28 6.62 5.57
C GLU A 145 -14.80 6.91 5.27
N ALA A 146 -13.89 6.05 5.74
CA ALA A 146 -12.47 6.15 5.43
C ALA A 146 -12.20 5.99 3.91
N LYS A 147 -12.85 5.04 3.23
CA LYS A 147 -12.77 4.88 1.77
C LYS A 147 -13.34 6.09 1.03
N ASN A 148 -14.47 6.62 1.49
CA ASN A 148 -15.08 7.82 0.92
C ASN A 148 -14.13 9.04 0.98
N ILE A 149 -13.34 9.20 2.04
CA ILE A 149 -12.33 10.25 2.12
C ILE A 149 -11.26 10.10 1.01
N LEU A 150 -10.90 8.87 0.63
CA LEU A 150 -9.89 8.58 -0.39
C LEU A 150 -10.39 8.77 -1.82
N THR A 151 -11.69 8.59 -2.05
CA THR A 151 -12.32 8.75 -3.38
C THR A 151 -12.81 10.18 -3.63
N GLN A 152 -13.08 10.94 -2.56
CA GLN A 152 -13.37 12.36 -2.63
C GLN A 152 -12.18 13.14 -3.22
N ASP A 153 -12.48 14.09 -4.11
CA ASP A 153 -11.50 14.97 -4.76
C ASP A 153 -10.48 14.28 -5.70
N THR A 154 -10.73 13.03 -6.10
CA THR A 154 -9.90 12.28 -7.08
C THR A 154 -9.88 12.90 -8.48
N GLU A 155 -10.84 13.75 -8.79
CA GLU A 155 -10.94 14.45 -10.09
C GLU A 155 -9.68 15.26 -10.43
N TYR A 156 -9.03 15.85 -9.42
CA TYR A 156 -7.82 16.67 -9.59
C TYR A 156 -6.52 15.87 -9.65
N ILE A 157 -6.59 14.54 -9.59
CA ILE A 157 -5.46 13.66 -9.25
C ILE A 157 -5.23 12.59 -10.33
N LYS A 158 -6.03 12.57 -11.39
CA LYS A 158 -5.97 11.52 -12.44
C LYS A 158 -4.60 11.38 -13.11
N ASN A 159 -3.83 12.47 -13.20
CA ASN A 159 -2.55 12.48 -13.93
C ASN A 159 -1.31 12.37 -13.02
N ASN A 160 -1.49 12.18 -11.70
CA ASN A 160 -0.38 12.07 -10.75
C ASN A 160 -0.26 10.62 -10.24
N ASN A 161 0.64 9.85 -10.87
CA ASN A 161 0.84 8.43 -10.57
C ASN A 161 1.24 8.19 -9.11
N GLU A 162 1.97 9.13 -8.51
CA GLU A 162 2.45 9.03 -7.15
C GLU A 162 1.29 9.14 -6.15
N ILE A 163 0.36 10.09 -6.36
CA ILE A 163 -0.83 10.21 -5.52
C ILE A 163 -1.78 9.01 -5.73
N GLN A 164 -1.92 8.52 -6.96
CA GLN A 164 -2.69 7.30 -7.22
C GLN A 164 -2.12 6.10 -6.42
N SER A 165 -0.80 6.00 -6.34
CA SER A 165 -0.13 4.96 -5.54
C SER A 165 -0.45 5.12 -4.04
N ILE A 166 -0.53 6.36 -3.52
CA ILE A 166 -0.95 6.61 -2.13
C ILE A 166 -2.40 6.20 -1.91
N ILE A 167 -3.32 6.54 -2.83
CA ILE A 167 -4.73 6.12 -2.74
C ILE A 167 -4.83 4.59 -2.71
N LYS A 168 -4.13 3.90 -3.61
CA LYS A 168 -4.08 2.43 -3.64
C LYS A 168 -3.60 1.85 -2.31
N LEU A 169 -2.51 2.40 -1.75
CA LEU A 169 -1.95 2.00 -0.47
C LEU A 169 -2.96 2.19 0.67
N LEU A 170 -3.55 3.38 0.81
CA LEU A 170 -4.48 3.69 1.89
C LEU A 170 -5.80 2.93 1.78
N THR A 171 -6.24 2.66 0.55
CA THR A 171 -7.38 1.77 0.28
C THR A 171 -7.05 0.36 0.73
N TRP A 172 -5.88 -0.17 0.35
CA TRP A 172 -5.44 -1.49 0.80
C TRP A 172 -5.33 -1.59 2.33
N ILE A 173 -4.82 -0.55 3.01
CA ILE A 173 -4.80 -0.47 4.48
C ILE A 173 -6.22 -0.49 5.06
N THR A 174 -7.16 0.18 4.41
CA THR A 174 -8.55 0.21 4.88
C THR A 174 -9.22 -1.16 4.69
N ASP A 175 -8.97 -1.82 3.56
CA ASP A 175 -9.52 -3.14 3.23
C ASP A 175 -8.99 -4.24 4.18
N ILE A 176 -7.69 -4.22 4.52
CA ILE A 176 -7.13 -5.21 5.45
C ILE A 176 -7.68 -5.02 6.88
N GLU A 177 -7.82 -3.76 7.33
CA GLU A 177 -8.38 -3.47 8.66
C GLU A 177 -9.86 -3.83 8.74
N GLU A 178 -10.63 -3.56 7.69
CA GLU A 178 -12.03 -3.96 7.59
C GLU A 178 -12.18 -5.48 7.64
N TYR A 179 -11.35 -6.20 6.88
CA TYR A 179 -11.36 -7.66 6.88
C TYR A 179 -11.18 -8.22 8.30
N PHE A 180 -10.16 -7.78 9.03
CA PHE A 180 -9.92 -8.25 10.40
C PHE A 180 -10.96 -7.75 11.41
N SER A 181 -11.54 -6.56 11.21
CA SER A 181 -12.60 -6.05 12.08
C SER A 181 -13.95 -6.73 11.87
N SER A 182 -14.21 -7.27 10.68
CA SER A 182 -15.45 -7.98 10.35
C SER A 182 -15.54 -9.37 11.00
N LYS A 183 -14.38 -9.93 11.40
CA LYS A 183 -14.30 -11.22 12.06
C LYS A 183 -14.73 -11.10 13.52
N LYS A 184 -15.99 -11.49 13.79
CA LYS A 184 -16.58 -11.57 15.14
C LYS A 184 -16.36 -12.92 15.83
N SER A 185 -15.82 -13.93 15.14
CA SER A 185 -15.72 -15.31 15.64
C SER A 185 -14.31 -15.70 16.05
N ASP A 186 -14.22 -16.68 16.96
CA ASP A 186 -12.98 -17.36 17.34
C ASP A 186 -12.36 -18.20 16.19
N THR A 187 -13.07 -18.35 15.06
CA THR A 187 -12.58 -19.06 13.88
C THR A 187 -11.68 -18.18 13.02
N GLN A 188 -10.51 -18.72 12.68
CA GLN A 188 -9.46 -17.96 11.99
C GLN A 188 -9.80 -17.68 10.53
N LEU A 189 -10.57 -18.56 9.87
CA LEU A 189 -10.90 -18.52 8.45
C LEU A 189 -12.21 -19.26 8.18
N VAL A 190 -13.10 -18.70 7.35
CA VAL A 190 -14.34 -19.35 6.90
C VAL A 190 -14.21 -19.79 5.43
N ILE A 191 -14.44 -21.08 5.16
CA ILE A 191 -14.38 -21.66 3.80
C ILE A 191 -15.50 -21.05 2.93
N PHE A 192 -15.24 -20.87 1.64
CA PHE A 192 -16.09 -20.27 0.61
C PHE A 192 -16.39 -18.78 0.78
N LYS A 193 -15.80 -18.11 1.77
CA LYS A 193 -16.02 -16.68 2.02
C LYS A 193 -14.73 -15.88 2.05
N ASP A 194 -13.76 -16.34 2.83
CA ASP A 194 -12.58 -15.53 3.12
C ASP A 194 -11.48 -15.69 2.06
N GLU A 195 -11.42 -16.81 1.34
CA GLU A 195 -10.22 -17.18 0.56
C GLU A 195 -9.99 -16.26 -0.64
N VAL A 196 -11.06 -15.87 -1.33
CA VAL A 196 -10.98 -14.96 -2.47
C VAL A 196 -10.48 -13.60 -2.01
N LEU A 197 -11.02 -13.10 -0.90
CA LEU A 197 -10.64 -11.79 -0.36
C LEU A 197 -9.20 -11.80 0.17
N MET A 198 -8.80 -12.85 0.91
CA MET A 198 -7.42 -13.01 1.36
C MET A 198 -6.44 -13.08 0.20
N ALA A 199 -6.74 -13.90 -0.82
CA ALA A 199 -5.90 -14.02 -2.00
C ALA A 199 -5.75 -12.66 -2.69
N HIS A 200 -6.83 -11.91 -2.85
CA HIS A 200 -6.81 -10.56 -3.44
C HIS A 200 -5.99 -9.56 -2.59
N LEU A 201 -6.12 -9.58 -1.26
CA LEU A 201 -5.34 -8.69 -0.38
C LEU A 201 -3.84 -8.99 -0.44
N ILE A 202 -3.47 -10.28 -0.47
CA ILE A 202 -2.07 -10.72 -0.60
C ILE A 202 -1.54 -10.38 -1.99
N ASP A 203 -2.29 -10.67 -3.04
CA ASP A 203 -1.90 -10.42 -4.42
C ASP A 203 -1.61 -8.93 -4.67
N ARG A 204 -2.46 -8.03 -4.15
CA ARG A 204 -2.20 -6.59 -4.21
C ARG A 204 -0.92 -6.18 -3.49
N TRP A 205 -0.63 -6.79 -2.34
CA TRP A 205 0.61 -6.54 -1.61
C TRP A 205 1.84 -7.10 -2.34
N GLU A 206 1.73 -8.25 -2.98
CA GLU A 206 2.84 -8.95 -3.62
C GLU A 206 3.16 -8.45 -5.04
N ASN A 207 2.15 -8.19 -5.87
CA ASN A 207 2.33 -7.75 -7.25
C ASN A 207 2.97 -6.37 -7.35
N GLU A 208 2.70 -5.50 -6.38
CA GLU A 208 3.30 -4.17 -6.30
C GLU A 208 4.32 -4.07 -5.15
N LYS A 209 4.86 -5.21 -4.65
CA LYS A 209 5.65 -5.30 -3.41
C LYS A 209 6.72 -4.23 -3.27
N THR A 210 7.54 -3.99 -4.30
CA THR A 210 8.62 -2.99 -4.22
C THR A 210 8.08 -1.56 -4.16
N ASN A 211 6.92 -1.28 -4.76
CA ASN A 211 6.32 0.05 -4.76
C ASN A 211 5.51 0.30 -3.48
N ILE A 212 4.55 -0.58 -3.17
CA ILE A 212 3.66 -0.45 -2.01
C ILE A 212 4.45 -0.53 -0.69
N TYR A 213 5.43 -1.44 -0.56
CA TYR A 213 6.21 -1.53 0.68
C TYR A 213 7.04 -0.26 0.95
N ASN A 214 7.72 0.25 -0.09
CA ASN A 214 8.52 1.47 0.04
C ASN A 214 7.63 2.68 0.34
N LEU A 215 6.45 2.75 -0.30
CA LEU A 215 5.47 3.79 -0.05
C LEU A 215 4.89 3.70 1.37
N PHE A 216 4.55 2.49 1.82
CA PHE A 216 4.09 2.21 3.18
C PHE A 216 5.12 2.70 4.20
N LYS A 217 6.39 2.28 4.06
CA LYS A 217 7.47 2.70 4.95
C LYS A 217 7.61 4.23 4.98
N ARG A 218 7.66 4.86 3.80
CA ARG A 218 7.77 6.32 3.66
C ARG A 218 6.60 7.04 4.34
N PHE A 219 5.37 6.60 4.07
CA PHE A 219 4.15 7.19 4.60
C PHE A 219 4.15 7.17 6.13
N PHE A 220 4.41 6.01 6.75
CA PHE A 220 4.34 5.92 8.20
C PHE A 220 5.50 6.61 8.92
N THR A 221 6.71 6.63 8.34
CA THR A 221 7.83 7.41 8.90
C THR A 221 7.54 8.91 8.93
N GLN A 222 6.72 9.42 8.00
CA GLN A 222 6.46 10.86 7.86
C GLN A 222 5.24 11.36 8.65
N ASN A 223 4.30 10.49 9.04
CA ASN A 223 2.98 10.92 9.51
C ASN A 223 2.63 10.54 10.97
N ASN A 224 3.57 9.98 11.72
CA ASN A 224 3.39 9.63 13.15
C ASN A 224 2.13 8.76 13.42
N LEU A 225 1.94 7.70 12.64
CA LEU A 225 0.80 6.77 12.75
C LEU A 225 1.27 5.37 13.18
N GLU A 226 2.07 5.32 14.25
CA GLU A 226 2.75 4.11 14.72
C GLU A 226 1.81 2.96 15.10
N ASN A 227 0.68 3.28 15.74
CA ASN A 227 -0.31 2.28 16.13
C ASN A 227 -0.93 1.57 14.92
N ILE A 228 -1.35 2.36 13.91
CA ILE A 228 -1.89 1.82 12.66
C ILE A 228 -0.80 1.01 11.94
N ARG A 229 0.44 1.51 11.90
CA ARG A 229 1.55 0.79 11.27
C ARG A 229 1.74 -0.60 11.86
N TYR A 230 1.82 -0.69 13.19
CA TYR A 230 2.03 -1.94 13.89
C TYR A 230 0.88 -2.92 13.64
N ARG A 231 -0.36 -2.45 13.77
CA ARG A 231 -1.55 -3.28 13.57
C ARG A 231 -1.65 -3.82 12.15
N VAL A 232 -1.40 -2.99 11.13
CA VAL A 232 -1.39 -3.44 9.73
C VAL A 232 -0.30 -4.49 9.49
N TYR A 233 0.89 -4.35 10.08
CA TYR A 233 1.92 -5.39 9.97
C TYR A 233 1.51 -6.70 10.65
N GLN A 234 0.89 -6.64 11.82
CA GLN A 234 0.37 -7.83 12.48
C GLN A 234 -0.71 -8.51 11.64
N HIS A 235 -1.67 -7.74 11.11
CA HIS A 235 -2.71 -8.25 10.23
C HIS A 235 -2.14 -8.88 8.96
N LEU A 236 -1.12 -8.26 8.35
CA LEU A 236 -0.44 -8.81 7.19
C LEU A 236 0.26 -10.15 7.50
N ASP A 237 0.97 -10.24 8.63
CA ASP A 237 1.65 -11.47 9.06
C ASP A 237 0.66 -12.60 9.34
N MET A 238 -0.45 -12.29 10.01
CA MET A 238 -1.56 -13.22 10.23
C MET A 238 -2.17 -13.69 8.91
N LEU A 239 -2.46 -12.76 7.99
CA LEU A 239 -3.04 -13.04 6.68
C LEU A 239 -2.14 -13.98 5.86
N GLN A 240 -0.84 -13.68 5.80
CA GLN A 240 0.15 -14.51 5.10
C GLN A 240 0.28 -15.89 5.72
N THR A 241 0.29 -15.97 7.05
CA THR A 241 0.36 -17.24 7.78
C THR A 241 -0.86 -18.10 7.50
N GLN A 242 -2.06 -17.53 7.60
CA GLN A 242 -3.32 -18.22 7.33
C GLN A 242 -3.41 -18.70 5.87
N TYR A 243 -3.05 -17.83 4.92
CA TYR A 243 -3.03 -18.18 3.51
C TYR A 243 -2.06 -19.33 3.24
N PHE A 244 -0.84 -19.27 3.77
CA PHE A 244 0.15 -20.33 3.58
C PHE A 244 -0.29 -21.67 4.20
N LEU A 245 -0.89 -21.64 5.39
CA LEU A 245 -1.29 -22.84 6.11
C LEU A 245 -2.51 -23.52 5.50
N TYR A 246 -3.50 -22.75 5.04
CA TYR A 246 -4.84 -23.29 4.76
C TYR A 246 -5.25 -23.22 3.30
N TYR A 247 -4.74 -22.27 2.52
CA TYR A 247 -5.26 -22.01 1.17
C TYR A 247 -5.20 -23.23 0.25
N LYS A 248 -4.06 -23.94 0.25
CA LYS A 248 -3.87 -25.14 -0.58
C LYS A 248 -4.84 -26.26 -0.20
N ASP A 249 -5.01 -26.50 1.09
CA ASP A 249 -5.85 -27.58 1.60
C ASP A 249 -7.34 -27.26 1.36
N ILE A 250 -7.74 -26.00 1.52
CA ILE A 250 -9.08 -25.53 1.17
C ILE A 250 -9.36 -25.70 -0.33
N LEU A 251 -8.42 -25.30 -1.19
CA LEU A 251 -8.56 -25.46 -2.63
C LEU A 251 -8.71 -26.94 -3.03
N ALA A 252 -7.93 -27.82 -2.39
CA ALA A 252 -8.05 -29.27 -2.59
C ALA A 252 -9.42 -29.81 -2.13
N LEU A 253 -9.95 -29.32 -1.01
CA LEU A 253 -11.30 -29.66 -0.56
C LEU A 253 -12.36 -29.20 -1.57
N LYS A 254 -12.30 -27.96 -2.06
CA LYS A 254 -13.23 -27.43 -3.08
C LYS A 254 -13.23 -28.27 -4.35
N ASN A 255 -12.05 -28.66 -4.83
CA ASN A 255 -11.91 -29.52 -6.00
C ASN A 255 -12.49 -30.91 -5.74
N THR A 256 -12.21 -31.50 -4.57
CA THR A 256 -12.76 -32.80 -4.18
C THR A 256 -14.29 -32.76 -4.10
N ILE A 257 -14.87 -31.69 -3.55
CA ILE A 257 -16.32 -31.48 -3.52
C ILE A 257 -16.88 -31.49 -4.94
N LYS A 258 -16.31 -30.69 -5.84
CA LYS A 258 -16.74 -30.64 -7.24
C LYS A 258 -16.64 -32.00 -7.93
N GLU A 259 -15.51 -32.69 -7.79
CA GLU A 259 -15.30 -34.02 -8.37
C GLU A 259 -16.32 -35.05 -7.88
N LYS A 260 -16.67 -35.04 -6.58
CA LYS A 260 -17.68 -35.98 -6.05
C LYS A 260 -19.10 -35.61 -6.41
N LEU A 261 -19.40 -34.31 -6.56
CA LEU A 261 -20.69 -33.89 -7.11
C LEU A 261 -20.83 -34.30 -8.58
N ASP A 262 -19.76 -34.21 -9.37
CA ASP A 262 -19.76 -34.64 -10.76
C ASP A 262 -19.83 -36.15 -10.94
N ALA A 263 -19.31 -36.91 -9.97
CA ALA A 263 -19.44 -38.37 -9.91
C ALA A 263 -20.75 -38.86 -9.27
N ASP A 264 -21.69 -37.97 -8.93
CA ASP A 264 -22.94 -38.29 -8.20
C ASP A 264 -22.72 -39.07 -6.88
N GLN A 265 -21.65 -38.73 -6.15
CA GLN A 265 -21.26 -39.35 -4.88
C GLN A 265 -21.27 -38.37 -3.69
N PRO A 266 -22.35 -37.60 -3.46
CA PRO A 266 -22.38 -36.58 -2.40
C PRO A 266 -22.27 -37.18 -0.98
N ALA A 267 -22.70 -38.43 -0.77
CA ALA A 267 -22.61 -39.09 0.54
C ALA A 267 -21.16 -39.31 1.01
N ILE A 268 -20.20 -39.46 0.08
CA ILE A 268 -18.78 -39.63 0.42
C ILE A 268 -18.21 -38.34 1.04
N LEU A 269 -18.75 -37.17 0.66
CA LEU A 269 -18.26 -35.88 1.11
C LEU A 269 -18.35 -35.66 2.61
N VAL A 270 -19.30 -36.32 3.30
CA VAL A 270 -19.39 -36.26 4.77
C VAL A 270 -18.07 -36.71 5.40
N SER A 271 -17.54 -37.86 4.98
CA SER A 271 -16.29 -38.39 5.53
C SER A 271 -15.06 -37.53 5.18
N VAL A 272 -15.05 -36.94 3.98
CA VAL A 272 -13.99 -36.02 3.52
C VAL A 272 -13.99 -34.75 4.37
N ILE A 273 -15.17 -34.18 4.67
CA ILE A 273 -15.30 -32.96 5.47
C ILE A 273 -14.95 -33.25 6.93
N ASP A 274 -15.34 -34.41 7.47
CA ASP A 274 -14.97 -34.84 8.82
C ASP A 274 -13.43 -34.91 8.98
N GLU A 275 -12.74 -35.54 8.02
CA GLU A 275 -11.29 -35.62 8.01
C GLU A 275 -10.65 -34.23 7.89
N PHE A 276 -11.17 -33.39 7.00
CA PHE A 276 -10.71 -32.02 6.84
C PHE A 276 -10.87 -31.21 8.12
N HIS A 277 -12.05 -31.25 8.74
CA HIS A 277 -12.35 -30.53 9.98
C HIS A 277 -11.46 -31.00 11.13
N LYS A 278 -11.21 -32.31 11.23
CA LYS A 278 -10.28 -32.88 12.22
C LYS A 278 -8.85 -32.39 12.01
N LYS A 279 -8.39 -32.29 10.76
CA LYS A 279 -7.05 -31.79 10.41
C LYS A 279 -6.94 -30.28 10.59
N HIS A 280 -8.04 -29.54 10.41
CA HIS A 280 -8.07 -28.08 10.41
C HIS A 280 -9.20 -27.52 11.31
N PRO A 281 -9.15 -27.71 12.64
CA PRO A 281 -10.25 -27.35 13.54
C PRO A 281 -10.50 -25.83 13.63
N GLY A 282 -9.52 -25.00 13.24
CA GLY A 282 -9.65 -23.54 13.23
C GLY A 282 -10.37 -22.95 12.02
N ILE A 283 -10.75 -23.80 11.05
CA ILE A 283 -11.45 -23.39 9.83
C ILE A 283 -12.96 -23.59 10.03
N GLY A 284 -13.74 -22.51 9.91
CA GLY A 284 -15.20 -22.53 9.91
C GLY A 284 -15.79 -22.71 8.51
N GLY A 285 -17.12 -22.77 8.39
CA GLY A 285 -17.80 -22.95 7.10
C GLY A 285 -18.13 -24.40 6.74
N THR A 286 -17.77 -25.37 7.60
CA THR A 286 -18.05 -26.80 7.34
C THR A 286 -19.51 -27.15 7.55
N GLN A 287 -20.20 -26.47 8.47
CA GLN A 287 -21.62 -26.67 8.76
C GLN A 287 -22.48 -26.38 7.53
N GLU A 288 -22.18 -25.29 6.84
CA GLU A 288 -22.83 -24.86 5.61
C GLU A 288 -22.67 -25.92 4.51
N ILE A 289 -21.52 -26.60 4.45
CA ILE A 289 -21.30 -27.70 3.50
C ILE A 289 -22.16 -28.92 3.87
N TYR A 290 -22.28 -29.29 5.15
CA TYR A 290 -23.15 -30.40 5.56
C TYR A 290 -24.62 -30.14 5.23
N GLU A 291 -25.09 -28.90 5.43
CA GLU A 291 -26.43 -28.47 5.07
C GLU A 291 -26.67 -28.58 3.56
N ASP A 292 -25.73 -28.09 2.75
CA ASP A 292 -25.79 -28.19 1.29
C ASP A 292 -25.76 -29.64 0.80
N ILE A 293 -24.96 -30.52 1.42
CA ILE A 293 -24.96 -31.97 1.12
C ILE A 293 -26.34 -32.57 1.38
N SER A 294 -26.93 -32.27 2.54
CA SER A 294 -28.25 -32.79 2.92
C SER A 294 -29.33 -32.35 1.93
N ASN A 295 -29.35 -31.06 1.57
CA ASN A 295 -30.30 -30.51 0.62
C ASN A 295 -30.11 -31.10 -0.79
N TYR A 296 -28.87 -31.23 -1.24
CA TYR A 296 -28.54 -31.83 -2.53
C TYR A 296 -29.02 -33.29 -2.62
N ILE A 297 -28.78 -34.11 -1.59
CA ILE A 297 -29.22 -35.51 -1.56
C ILE A 297 -30.75 -35.60 -1.67
N LYS A 298 -31.49 -34.77 -0.93
CA LYS A 298 -32.97 -34.73 -1.01
C LYS A 298 -33.46 -34.39 -2.42
N ILE A 299 -32.88 -33.35 -3.03
CA ILE A 299 -33.23 -32.93 -4.39
C ILE A 299 -32.96 -34.07 -5.39
N MET A 300 -31.80 -34.73 -5.30
CA MET A 300 -31.44 -35.82 -6.19
C MET A 300 -32.34 -37.06 -6.01
N GLN A 301 -32.77 -37.36 -4.79
CA GLN A 301 -33.73 -38.43 -4.52
C GLN A 301 -35.10 -38.14 -5.13
N ALA A 302 -35.61 -36.91 -4.99
CA ALA A 302 -36.87 -36.50 -5.61
C ALA A 302 -36.79 -36.60 -7.15
N LEU A 303 -35.66 -36.17 -7.73
CA LEU A 303 -35.41 -36.30 -9.17
C LEU A 303 -35.38 -37.76 -9.63
N GLN A 304 -34.62 -38.63 -8.95
CA GLN A 304 -34.52 -40.06 -9.27
C GLN A 304 -35.86 -40.79 -9.11
N SER A 305 -36.70 -40.35 -8.17
CA SER A 305 -38.03 -40.90 -7.93
C SER A 305 -39.08 -40.38 -8.93
N GLY A 306 -38.70 -39.49 -9.87
CA GLY A 306 -39.61 -38.90 -10.85
C GLY A 306 -40.61 -37.90 -10.27
N MET A 307 -40.41 -37.43 -9.04
CA MET A 307 -41.31 -36.51 -8.35
C MET A 307 -40.98 -35.06 -8.73
N LEU A 308 -41.28 -34.68 -9.97
CA LEU A 308 -40.89 -33.39 -10.55
C LEU A 308 -41.46 -32.16 -9.81
N SER A 309 -42.66 -32.27 -9.22
CA SER A 309 -43.23 -31.21 -8.39
C SER A 309 -42.42 -30.99 -7.11
N GLU A 310 -42.09 -32.09 -6.41
CA GLU A 310 -41.30 -32.05 -5.18
C GLU A 310 -39.88 -31.57 -5.46
N TYR A 311 -39.27 -32.01 -6.56
CA TYR A 311 -37.98 -31.50 -7.03
C TYR A 311 -38.01 -29.98 -7.24
N SER A 312 -39.05 -29.46 -7.93
CA SER A 312 -39.17 -28.02 -8.16
C SER A 312 -39.38 -27.23 -6.88
N ASP A 313 -40.10 -27.77 -5.90
CA ASP A 313 -40.36 -27.10 -4.63
C ASP A 313 -39.11 -27.11 -3.75
N LEU A 314 -38.42 -28.25 -3.64
CA LEU A 314 -37.16 -28.38 -2.91
C LEU A 314 -36.07 -27.45 -3.44
N ILE A 315 -35.97 -27.24 -4.76
CA ILE A 315 -35.00 -26.27 -5.32
C ILE A 315 -35.35 -24.83 -4.93
N LYS A 316 -36.63 -24.45 -4.94
CA LYS A 316 -37.04 -23.09 -4.55
C LYS A 316 -36.81 -22.82 -3.06
N GLU A 317 -36.95 -23.86 -2.25
CA GLU A 317 -36.73 -23.79 -0.80
C GLU A 317 -35.25 -23.89 -0.40
N SER A 318 -34.41 -24.48 -1.25
CA SER A 318 -32.98 -24.66 -0.98
C SER A 318 -32.19 -23.39 -1.23
N ASP A 319 -31.54 -22.88 -0.18
CA ASP A 319 -30.63 -21.74 -0.23
C ASP A 319 -29.18 -22.25 -0.08
N PHE A 320 -28.62 -22.76 -1.19
CA PHE A 320 -27.26 -23.30 -1.21
C PHE A 320 -26.23 -22.23 -0.84
N LYS A 321 -25.45 -22.51 0.21
CA LYS A 321 -24.47 -21.55 0.75
C LYS A 321 -23.11 -21.63 0.05
N THR A 322 -22.84 -22.73 -0.63
CA THR A 322 -21.58 -23.01 -1.29
C THR A 322 -21.74 -23.10 -2.81
N GLU A 323 -20.84 -22.41 -3.51
CA GLU A 323 -20.81 -22.28 -4.97
C GLU A 323 -20.88 -23.63 -5.71
N PRO A 324 -20.11 -24.69 -5.35
CA PRO A 324 -20.13 -25.95 -6.10
C PRO A 324 -21.51 -26.64 -6.15
N PHE A 325 -22.29 -26.56 -5.07
CA PHE A 325 -23.62 -27.18 -5.01
C PHE A 325 -24.64 -26.38 -5.81
N ALA A 326 -24.60 -25.04 -5.67
CA ALA A 326 -25.46 -24.14 -6.44
C ALA A 326 -25.22 -24.30 -7.95
N ASP A 327 -23.96 -24.38 -8.37
CA ASP A 327 -23.57 -24.58 -9.77
C ASP A 327 -24.04 -25.94 -10.31
N LYS A 328 -23.88 -27.00 -9.51
CA LYS A 328 -24.31 -28.35 -9.91
C LYS A 328 -25.81 -28.40 -10.14
N ILE A 329 -26.62 -27.89 -9.20
CA ILE A 329 -28.08 -27.85 -9.36
C ILE A 329 -28.50 -27.00 -10.55
N LYS A 330 -27.85 -25.86 -10.79
CA LYS A 330 -28.08 -25.03 -11.98
C LYS A 330 -27.80 -25.80 -13.27
N SER A 331 -26.72 -26.58 -13.34
CA SER A 331 -26.39 -27.39 -14.52
C SER A 331 -27.43 -28.49 -14.78
N ILE A 332 -27.92 -29.14 -13.72
CA ILE A 332 -28.96 -30.17 -13.81
C ILE A 332 -30.29 -29.56 -14.30
N MET A 333 -30.68 -28.40 -13.76
CA MET A 333 -31.88 -27.69 -14.22
C MET A 333 -31.82 -27.32 -15.70
N ALA A 334 -30.66 -26.89 -16.20
CA ALA A 334 -30.47 -26.56 -17.60
C ALA A 334 -30.65 -27.77 -18.53
N VAL A 335 -30.27 -28.98 -18.09
CA VAL A 335 -30.45 -30.23 -18.85
C VAL A 335 -31.89 -30.74 -18.80
N ILE A 336 -32.60 -30.53 -17.69
CA ILE A 336 -33.99 -30.99 -17.49
C ILE A 336 -35.03 -30.03 -18.09
N SER A 337 -34.67 -28.75 -18.27
CA SER A 337 -35.53 -27.74 -18.90
C SER A 337 -35.08 -27.33 -20.32
N PRO A 338 -34.83 -28.24 -21.28
CA PRO A 338 -34.59 -27.85 -22.66
C PRO A 338 -35.95 -27.62 -23.32
N ASP A 339 -36.63 -26.51 -23.00
CA ASP A 339 -37.60 -25.83 -23.87
C ASP A 339 -38.46 -24.79 -23.13
N LYS A 340 -38.12 -23.52 -23.37
CA LYS A 340 -39.14 -22.47 -23.61
C LYS A 340 -38.88 -21.63 -24.87
N GLU A 341 -37.86 -21.93 -25.66
CA GLU A 341 -37.61 -21.27 -26.96
C GLU A 341 -37.03 -22.25 -27.99
N SER A 342 -37.82 -23.23 -28.45
CA SER A 342 -37.51 -23.89 -29.74
C SER A 342 -38.73 -24.47 -30.44
N SER A 343 -39.66 -23.61 -30.87
CA SER A 343 -40.55 -23.97 -31.98
C SER A 343 -39.81 -23.78 -33.31
N SER A 344 -38.97 -24.74 -33.73
CA SER A 344 -38.73 -25.03 -35.15
C SER A 344 -38.08 -26.41 -35.31
N PRO A 345 -38.64 -27.32 -36.13
CA PRO A 345 -38.06 -28.63 -36.37
C PRO A 345 -36.95 -28.56 -37.43
N ASP A 346 -36.11 -29.59 -37.42
CA ASP A 346 -35.09 -29.95 -38.41
C ASP A 346 -33.69 -29.33 -38.25
N LYS A 347 -32.90 -29.92 -37.33
CA LYS A 347 -31.47 -30.16 -37.59
C LYS A 347 -30.95 -31.36 -36.77
N PRO A 348 -30.26 -32.34 -37.37
CA PRO A 348 -29.73 -33.47 -36.63
C PRO A 348 -28.60 -33.04 -35.68
N LEU A 349 -28.64 -33.63 -34.48
CA LEU A 349 -27.71 -33.47 -33.38
C LEU A 349 -26.24 -33.50 -33.86
N SER A 350 -25.53 -32.39 -33.68
CA SER A 350 -24.07 -32.37 -33.66
C SER A 350 -23.64 -32.20 -32.22
N ILE A 351 -22.94 -33.19 -31.69
CA ILE A 351 -22.30 -33.15 -30.37
C ILE A 351 -21.28 -32.01 -30.40
N PRO A 352 -21.37 -30.97 -29.54
CA PRO A 352 -20.32 -29.99 -29.44
C PRO A 352 -19.16 -30.60 -28.66
N ASP A 353 -17.96 -30.54 -29.24
CA ASP A 353 -16.70 -30.79 -28.56
C ASP A 353 -16.64 -29.95 -27.26
N THR A 354 -16.53 -30.64 -26.14
CA THR A 354 -16.25 -30.05 -24.83
C THR A 354 -14.80 -29.56 -24.81
N ASN A 355 -14.56 -28.34 -25.27
CA ASN A 355 -13.32 -27.60 -25.06
C ASN A 355 -13.59 -26.09 -25.25
N ASP A 356 -14.47 -25.51 -24.44
CA ASP A 356 -14.50 -24.05 -24.28
C ASP A 356 -15.16 -23.66 -22.95
N TYR A 357 -14.44 -23.90 -21.85
CA TYR A 357 -14.63 -23.12 -20.64
C TYR A 357 -13.35 -22.33 -20.46
N ASP A 358 -13.47 -21.02 -20.57
CA ASP A 358 -12.52 -20.02 -20.08
C ASP A 358 -12.29 -20.26 -18.58
N ILE A 359 -11.38 -21.19 -18.29
CA ILE A 359 -10.63 -21.20 -17.05
C ILE A 359 -9.83 -19.90 -17.10
N VAL A 360 -10.33 -18.88 -16.39
CA VAL A 360 -9.50 -17.79 -15.90
C VAL A 360 -8.20 -18.43 -15.44
N LYS A 361 -7.08 -18.08 -16.10
CA LYS A 361 -5.73 -18.57 -15.81
C LYS A 361 -5.37 -18.26 -14.34
N ILE A 362 -5.86 -19.07 -13.40
CA ILE A 362 -5.40 -19.14 -12.01
C ILE A 362 -4.15 -20.05 -11.94
N SER A 363 -3.90 -20.83 -12.98
CA SER A 363 -2.69 -21.65 -13.18
C SER A 363 -1.40 -20.84 -13.41
N GLU A 364 -1.47 -19.51 -13.50
CA GLU A 364 -0.30 -18.62 -13.54
C GLU A 364 -0.07 -17.84 -12.23
N LEU A 365 -0.71 -18.21 -11.11
CA LEU A 365 -0.24 -17.82 -9.78
C LEU A 365 1.14 -18.46 -9.55
N LYS A 366 2.14 -17.71 -9.99
CA LYS A 366 3.57 -17.99 -9.94
C LYS A 366 3.89 -18.65 -8.60
N ILE A 367 4.33 -19.90 -8.67
CA ILE A 367 4.90 -20.63 -7.54
C ILE A 367 5.88 -19.68 -6.83
N MET A 368 5.46 -19.31 -5.61
CA MET A 368 6.14 -18.55 -4.56
C MET A 368 7.62 -18.18 -4.87
N PRO A 369 8.00 -16.88 -4.89
CA PRO A 369 9.38 -16.49 -5.14
C PRO A 369 10.34 -17.06 -4.08
N ASP A 370 11.48 -17.62 -4.50
CA ASP A 370 12.47 -18.31 -3.64
C ASP A 370 12.98 -17.48 -2.45
N SER A 371 12.83 -16.15 -2.50
CA SER A 371 13.08 -15.26 -1.35
C SER A 371 12.24 -15.61 -0.11
N PHE A 372 11.06 -16.21 -0.30
CA PHE A 372 10.17 -16.61 0.79
C PHE A 372 10.62 -17.93 1.46
N LYS A 373 11.20 -18.88 0.71
CA LYS A 373 11.77 -20.10 1.31
C LYS A 373 12.87 -19.78 2.34
N LYS A 374 13.71 -18.78 2.08
CA LYS A 374 14.83 -18.40 2.97
C LYS A 374 14.38 -17.67 4.24
N SER A 375 13.49 -16.68 4.12
CA SER A 375 12.97 -15.94 5.29
C SER A 375 12.16 -16.86 6.22
N ASN A 376 11.40 -17.79 5.65
CA ASN A 376 10.53 -18.68 6.39
C ASN A 376 11.30 -19.86 7.04
N MET A 377 12.46 -20.26 6.49
CA MET A 377 13.34 -21.23 7.15
C MET A 377 13.92 -20.65 8.46
N GLN A 378 14.25 -19.36 8.49
CA GLN A 378 14.75 -18.67 9.68
C GLN A 378 13.66 -18.50 10.74
N GLN A 379 12.44 -18.14 10.34
CA GLN A 379 11.31 -18.03 11.28
C GLN A 379 10.86 -19.38 11.83
N LYS A 380 10.86 -20.44 11.00
CA LYS A 380 10.57 -21.81 11.45
C LYS A 380 11.62 -22.32 12.43
N GLN A 381 12.91 -22.00 12.22
CA GLN A 381 13.98 -22.31 13.17
C GLN A 381 13.86 -21.52 14.47
N LEU A 382 13.41 -20.26 14.42
CA LEU A 382 13.18 -19.43 15.60
C LEU A 382 12.02 -19.96 16.45
N ALA A 383 10.90 -20.34 15.81
CA ALA A 383 9.75 -20.92 16.48
C ALA A 383 10.05 -22.29 17.08
N LEU A 384 10.82 -23.14 16.38
CA LEU A 384 11.27 -24.43 16.94
C LEU A 384 12.18 -24.24 18.15
N LYS A 385 13.08 -23.25 18.10
CA LYS A 385 14.01 -22.95 19.20
C LYS A 385 13.31 -22.46 20.46
N VAL A 386 12.28 -21.61 20.31
CA VAL A 386 11.44 -21.14 21.44
C VAL A 386 10.64 -22.28 22.08
N LEU A 387 10.29 -23.31 21.31
CA LEU A 387 9.59 -24.50 21.81
C LEU A 387 10.55 -25.49 22.49
N THR A 388 11.81 -25.59 22.05
CA THR A 388 12.80 -26.47 22.69
C THR A 388 13.48 -25.87 23.91
N ASP A 389 13.58 -24.54 24.03
CA ASP A 389 14.17 -23.88 25.20
C ASP A 389 13.19 -23.78 26.40
N ASN A 390 11.93 -24.22 26.23
CA ASN A 390 10.89 -24.29 27.27
C ASN A 390 10.53 -25.73 27.71
N GLN A 391 11.38 -26.71 27.35
CA GLN A 391 11.40 -28.06 27.93
C GLN A 391 12.70 -28.26 28.69
#